data_AF-A0A136LN09-F1
#
_entry.id   AF-A0A136LN09-F1
#
_cell.length_a   1.000
_cell.length_b   1.000
_cell.length_c   1.000
_cell.angle_alpha   90.00
_cell.angle_beta   90.00
_cell.angle_gamma   90.00
#
_symmetry.space_group_name_H-M   'P 1'
#
loop_
_entity.id
_entity.type
_entity.pdbx_description
1 polymer ?
#
loop_
_entity_poly.entity_id
_entity_poly.type
_entity_poly.pdbx_seq_one_letter_code
_entity_poly.pdbx_strand_id
1 'polypeptide(L)'
;MTDATFRATMESPGHKLRAAFEGFPDAGLDTQLTPQSMTPRQIAEHLCDCYLAFEDAFQGKKHEWGAYKAKGSSSEELLQEMMSLRGAAVEKALAATEVKHKLEALEYISLHDEYHIGQLCLLRLEADPEWKFDSIYAHLM
;
A
#
# COMPACT_ATOMS: atom_id res chain seq x y z
N MET A 1 4.07 22.50 -2.43
CA MET A 1 4.59 21.26 -3.04
C MET A 1 4.60 21.44 -4.55
N THR A 2 5.71 21.18 -5.25
CA THR A 2 5.73 21.22 -6.73
C THR A 2 5.11 19.94 -7.28
N ASP A 3 4.73 19.92 -8.56
CA ASP A 3 4.21 18.70 -9.19
C ASP A 3 5.24 17.56 -9.20
N ALA A 4 6.53 17.88 -9.34
CA ALA A 4 7.61 16.91 -9.23
C ALA A 4 7.71 16.30 -7.82
N THR A 5 7.61 17.14 -6.77
CA THR A 5 7.60 16.66 -5.39
C THR A 5 6.37 15.79 -5.13
N PHE A 6 5.18 16.21 -5.57
CA PHE A 6 3.96 15.44 -5.38
C PHE A 6 4.03 14.08 -6.07
N ARG A 7 4.53 14.05 -7.31
CA ARG A 7 4.77 12.80 -8.03
C ARG A 7 5.67 11.86 -7.26
N ALA A 8 6.83 12.35 -6.79
CA ALA A 8 7.74 11.55 -5.99
C ALA A 8 7.08 11.02 -4.71
N THR A 9 6.25 11.84 -4.04
CA THR A 9 5.48 11.41 -2.85
C THR A 9 4.45 10.32 -3.17
N MET A 10 3.84 10.33 -4.36
CA MET A 10 2.89 9.30 -4.77
C MET A 10 3.59 8.02 -5.28
N GLU A 11 4.75 8.13 -5.92
CA GLU A 11 5.43 6.98 -6.54
C GLU A 11 6.33 6.22 -5.56
N SER A 12 7.09 6.93 -4.71
CA SER A 12 8.08 6.32 -3.80
C SER A 12 7.52 5.26 -2.85
N PRO A 13 6.37 5.45 -2.17
CA PRO A 13 5.80 4.39 -1.32
C PRO A 13 5.42 3.13 -2.10
N GLY A 14 5.06 3.24 -3.39
CA GLY A 14 4.72 2.09 -4.21
C GLY A 14 5.92 1.18 -4.49
N HIS A 15 7.11 1.77 -4.67
CA HIS A 15 8.35 1.00 -4.80
C HIS A 15 8.68 0.27 -3.49
N LYS A 16 8.55 0.95 -2.35
CA LYS A 16 8.78 0.37 -1.02
C LYS A 16 7.80 -0.76 -0.69
N LEU A 17 6.51 -0.57 -0.96
CA LEU A 17 5.47 -1.60 -0.77
C LEU A 17 5.79 -2.85 -1.60
N ARG A 18 6.15 -2.66 -2.88
CA ARG A 18 6.56 -3.76 -3.74
C ARG A 18 7.75 -4.50 -3.14
N ALA A 19 8.81 -3.80 -2.75
CA ALA A 19 10.00 -4.43 -2.19
C ALA A 19 9.72 -5.18 -0.88
N ALA A 20 8.83 -4.67 -0.02
CA ALA A 20 8.45 -5.33 1.23
C ALA A 20 7.63 -6.62 1.01
N PHE A 21 6.82 -6.67 -0.05
CA PHE A 21 5.90 -7.79 -0.32
C PHE A 21 6.44 -8.78 -1.36
N GLU A 22 7.37 -8.37 -2.23
CA GLU A 22 7.91 -9.20 -3.29
C GLU A 22 8.65 -10.41 -2.71
N GLY A 23 8.25 -11.60 -3.17
CA GLY A 23 8.75 -12.88 -2.68
C GLY A 23 8.40 -13.17 -1.21
N PHE A 24 7.40 -12.51 -0.63
CA PHE A 24 6.91 -12.81 0.72
C PHE A 24 6.47 -14.29 0.78
N PRO A 25 6.84 -15.08 1.80
CA PRO A 25 6.56 -16.50 1.80
C PRO A 25 5.07 -16.71 2.06
N ASP A 26 4.39 -17.50 1.23
CA ASP A 26 2.94 -17.73 1.34
C ASP A 26 2.51 -18.23 2.72
N ALA A 27 3.36 -19.06 3.36
CA ALA A 27 3.12 -19.58 4.70
C ALA A 27 3.03 -18.50 5.79
N GLY A 28 3.55 -17.29 5.53
CA GLY A 28 3.52 -16.15 6.46
C GLY A 28 2.38 -15.17 6.25
N LEU A 29 1.53 -15.35 5.22
CA LEU A 29 0.49 -14.38 4.85
C LEU A 29 -0.59 -14.17 5.91
N ASP A 30 -0.77 -15.15 6.80
CA ASP A 30 -1.73 -15.12 7.89
C ASP A 30 -1.04 -15.00 9.27
N THR A 31 0.26 -14.71 9.31
CA THR A 31 1.01 -14.45 10.54
C THR A 31 0.64 -13.09 11.12
N GLN A 32 0.45 -13.03 12.44
CA GLN A 32 0.30 -11.80 13.21
C GLN A 32 1.51 -11.64 14.15
N LEU A 33 2.04 -10.43 14.28
CA LEU A 33 3.09 -10.12 15.27
C LEU A 33 2.52 -10.00 16.69
N THR A 34 1.30 -9.49 16.79
CA THR A 34 0.52 -9.39 18.03
C THR A 34 -0.95 -9.72 17.76
N PRO A 35 -1.74 -10.13 18.77
CA PRO A 35 -3.16 -10.46 18.56
C PRO A 35 -4.02 -9.33 17.98
N GLN A 36 -3.57 -8.07 18.07
CA GLN A 36 -4.25 -6.90 17.54
C GLN A 36 -3.69 -6.42 16.19
N SER A 37 -2.55 -6.96 15.74
CA SER A 37 -1.92 -6.58 14.47
C SER A 37 -2.63 -7.21 13.27
N MET A 38 -2.59 -6.54 12.12
CA MET A 38 -3.05 -7.13 10.86
C MET A 38 -2.03 -8.16 10.36
N THR A 39 -2.52 -9.20 9.68
CA THR A 39 -1.68 -10.11 8.88
C THR A 39 -1.22 -9.43 7.57
N PRO A 40 -0.19 -9.93 6.87
CA PRO A 40 0.18 -9.42 5.55
C PRO A 40 -1.00 -9.40 4.56
N ARG A 41 -1.85 -10.44 4.56
CA ARG A 41 -3.08 -10.48 3.75
C ARG A 41 -4.04 -9.37 4.14
N GLN A 42 -4.29 -9.19 5.43
CA GLN A 42 -5.17 -8.13 5.92
C GLN A 42 -4.62 -6.73 5.62
N ILE A 43 -3.30 -6.53 5.65
CA ILE A 43 -2.67 -5.28 5.24
C ILE A 43 -2.91 -5.02 3.75
N ALA A 44 -2.71 -6.03 2.89
CA ALA A 44 -2.97 -5.89 1.45
C ALA A 44 -4.44 -5.55 1.19
N GLU A 45 -5.38 -6.22 1.86
CA GLU A 45 -6.82 -5.92 1.79
C GLU A 45 -7.13 -4.49 2.24
N HIS A 46 -6.55 -4.07 3.38
CA HIS A 46 -6.80 -2.74 3.92
C HIS A 46 -6.23 -1.63 3.05
N LEU A 47 -5.04 -1.82 2.45
CA LEU A 47 -4.50 -0.87 1.48
C LEU A 47 -5.37 -0.78 0.23
N CYS A 48 -5.94 -1.90 -0.23
CA CYS A 48 -6.92 -1.88 -1.33
C CYS A 48 -8.18 -1.08 -0.95
N ASP A 49 -8.71 -1.26 0.26
CA ASP A 49 -9.79 -0.42 0.81
C ASP A 49 -9.39 1.05 0.78
N CYS A 50 -8.19 1.43 1.23
CA CYS A 50 -7.72 2.82 1.21
C CYS A 50 -7.68 3.43 -0.20
N TYR A 51 -7.25 2.66 -1.21
CA TYR A 51 -7.23 3.14 -2.60
C TYR A 51 -8.64 3.35 -3.15
N LEU A 52 -9.59 2.49 -2.78
CA LEU A 52 -11.01 2.66 -3.10
C LEU A 52 -11.64 3.81 -2.31
N ALA A 53 -11.21 4.04 -1.07
CA ALA A 53 -11.64 5.18 -0.25
C ALA A 53 -11.23 6.51 -0.88
N PHE A 54 -10.02 6.58 -1.46
CA PHE A 54 -9.61 7.72 -2.26
C PHE A 54 -10.52 7.91 -3.48
N GLU A 55 -10.86 6.84 -4.19
CA GLU A 55 -11.76 6.90 -5.35
C GLU A 55 -13.15 7.45 -4.96
N ASP A 56 -13.71 6.97 -3.84
CA ASP A 56 -14.99 7.46 -3.31
C ASP A 56 -14.90 8.93 -2.87
N ALA A 57 -13.85 9.31 -2.14
CA ALA A 57 -13.62 10.68 -1.70
C ALA A 57 -13.47 11.64 -2.90
N PHE A 58 -12.75 11.21 -3.94
CA PHE A 58 -12.60 11.95 -5.19
C PHE A 58 -13.96 12.23 -5.85
N GLN A 59 -14.90 11.28 -5.76
CA GLN A 59 -16.26 11.43 -6.25
C GLN A 59 -17.22 12.12 -5.26
N GLY A 60 -16.74 12.54 -4.09
CA GLY A 60 -17.57 13.13 -3.03
C GLY A 60 -18.50 12.12 -2.34
N LYS A 61 -18.17 10.82 -2.39
CA LYS A 61 -18.93 9.73 -1.76
C LYS A 61 -18.35 9.36 -0.40
N LYS A 62 -19.14 8.65 0.40
CA LYS A 62 -18.66 7.99 1.62
C LYS A 62 -18.16 6.60 1.26
N HIS A 63 -17.04 6.22 1.85
CA HIS A 63 -16.46 4.90 1.71
C HIS A 63 -17.00 3.93 2.79
N GLU A 64 -17.25 2.67 2.41
CA GLU A 64 -17.58 1.59 3.34
C GLU A 64 -16.35 0.75 3.65
N TRP A 65 -15.78 0.96 4.85
CA TRP A 65 -14.55 0.30 5.29
C TRP A 65 -14.71 -1.19 5.58
N GLY A 66 -13.67 -1.98 5.27
CA GLY A 66 -13.59 -3.41 5.57
C GLY A 66 -14.35 -4.29 4.59
N ALA A 67 -14.91 -3.70 3.54
CA ALA A 67 -15.66 -4.42 2.51
C ALA A 67 -14.74 -5.13 1.51
N TYR A 68 -13.50 -4.66 1.33
CA TYR A 68 -12.58 -5.31 0.42
C TYR A 68 -12.11 -6.67 0.93
N LYS A 69 -12.14 -7.64 0.03
CA LYS A 69 -11.59 -8.99 0.19
C LYS A 69 -10.77 -9.27 -1.04
N ALA A 70 -9.47 -9.46 -0.84
CA ALA A 70 -8.58 -9.73 -1.95
C ALA A 70 -8.93 -11.09 -2.56
N LYS A 71 -8.83 -11.17 -3.89
CA LYS A 71 -9.08 -12.43 -4.61
C LYS A 71 -7.83 -13.31 -4.64
N GLY A 72 -6.66 -12.69 -4.58
CA GLY A 72 -5.37 -13.37 -4.52
C GLY A 72 -5.22 -14.27 -3.29
N SER A 73 -4.72 -15.47 -3.52
CA SER A 73 -4.47 -16.49 -2.52
C SER A 73 -3.00 -16.56 -2.11
N SER A 74 -2.08 -16.26 -3.05
CA SER A 74 -0.62 -16.19 -2.84
C SER A 74 -0.12 -14.76 -2.63
N SER A 75 1.13 -14.62 -2.18
CA SER A 75 1.75 -13.32 -1.98
C SER A 75 1.90 -12.53 -3.28
N GLU A 76 2.22 -13.23 -4.37
CA GLU A 76 2.33 -12.65 -5.71
C GLU A 76 0.98 -12.12 -6.21
N GLU A 77 -0.10 -12.91 -6.06
CA GLU A 77 -1.44 -12.51 -6.48
C GLU A 77 -1.94 -11.31 -5.66
N LEU A 78 -1.72 -11.31 -4.35
CA LEU A 78 -2.05 -10.20 -3.46
C LEU A 78 -1.28 -8.92 -3.84
N LEU A 79 0.03 -9.03 -4.08
CA LEU A 79 0.86 -7.91 -4.51
C LEU A 79 0.38 -7.35 -5.85
N GLN A 80 0.11 -8.22 -6.82
CA GLN A 80 -0.36 -7.79 -8.14
C GLN A 80 -1.69 -7.04 -8.05
N GLU A 81 -2.64 -7.58 -7.29
CA GLU A 81 -3.97 -6.98 -7.08
C GLU A 81 -3.85 -5.61 -6.39
N MET A 82 -3.12 -5.54 -5.27
CA MET A 82 -2.88 -4.31 -4.51
C MET A 82 -2.20 -3.24 -5.37
N MET A 83 -1.13 -3.59 -6.10
CA MET A 83 -0.40 -2.64 -6.92
C MET A 83 -1.21 -2.17 -8.15
N SER A 84 -2.12 -3.00 -8.66
CA SER A 84 -3.04 -2.59 -9.72
C SER A 84 -4.01 -1.51 -9.25
N LEU A 85 -4.62 -1.69 -8.08
CA LEU A 85 -5.52 -0.67 -7.50
C LEU A 85 -4.77 0.59 -7.12
N ARG A 86 -3.60 0.45 -6.52
CA ARG A 86 -2.71 1.56 -6.21
C ARG A 86 -2.35 2.38 -7.44
N GLY A 87 -1.99 1.71 -8.54
CA GLY A 87 -1.62 2.35 -9.80
C GLY A 87 -2.76 3.23 -10.32
N ALA A 88 -3.97 2.70 -10.37
CA ALA A 88 -5.15 3.46 -10.79
C ALA A 88 -5.44 4.67 -9.88
N ALA A 89 -5.35 4.50 -8.56
CA ALA A 89 -5.54 5.59 -7.60
C ALA A 89 -4.46 6.67 -7.74
N VAL A 90 -3.19 6.29 -7.91
CA VAL A 90 -2.08 7.22 -8.10
C VAL A 90 -2.19 7.98 -9.43
N GLU A 91 -2.51 7.31 -10.54
CA GLU A 91 -2.72 7.98 -11.83
C GLU A 91 -3.79 9.07 -11.70
N LYS A 92 -4.89 8.75 -11.02
CA LYS A 92 -5.97 9.70 -10.76
C LYS A 92 -5.54 10.86 -9.85
N ALA A 93 -4.78 10.57 -8.79
CA ALA A 93 -4.22 11.59 -7.91
C ALA A 93 -3.29 12.56 -8.66
N LEU A 94 -2.44 12.04 -9.56
CA LEU A 94 -1.51 12.82 -10.36
C LEU A 94 -2.22 13.70 -11.39
N ALA A 95 -3.36 13.25 -11.91
CA ALA A 95 -4.21 14.03 -12.82
C ALA A 95 -5.07 15.08 -12.09
N ALA A 96 -5.15 15.05 -10.75
CA ALA A 96 -6.00 15.94 -9.98
C ALA A 96 -5.54 17.40 -10.07
N THR A 97 -6.47 18.31 -10.39
CA THR A 97 -6.23 19.77 -10.44
C THR A 97 -6.56 20.46 -9.12
N GLU A 98 -7.55 19.95 -8.40
CA GLU A 98 -8.01 20.48 -7.12
C GLU A 98 -7.03 20.12 -5.98
N VAL A 99 -6.65 21.11 -5.18
CA VAL A 99 -5.77 20.90 -4.01
C VAL A 99 -6.37 19.90 -3.03
N LYS A 100 -7.69 19.94 -2.86
CA LYS A 100 -8.42 19.00 -1.99
C LYS A 100 -8.12 17.54 -2.34
N HIS A 101 -8.22 17.17 -3.62
CA HIS A 101 -7.97 15.79 -4.06
C HIS A 101 -6.51 15.38 -3.92
N LYS A 102 -5.56 16.31 -4.09
CA LYS A 102 -4.15 16.04 -3.80
C LYS A 102 -3.92 15.77 -2.31
N LEU A 103 -4.62 16.46 -1.42
CA LEU A 103 -4.57 16.21 0.03
C LEU A 103 -5.20 14.86 0.40
N GLU A 104 -6.36 14.54 -0.17
CA GLU A 104 -7.00 13.23 0.02
C GLU A 104 -6.09 12.07 -0.46
N ALA A 105 -5.37 12.26 -1.57
CA ALA A 105 -4.39 11.28 -2.05
C ALA A 105 -3.20 11.10 -1.08
N LEU A 106 -2.73 12.19 -0.47
CA LEU A 106 -1.68 12.11 0.56
C LEU A 106 -2.17 11.29 1.76
N GLU A 107 -3.40 11.54 2.21
CA GLU A 107 -4.00 10.84 3.34
C GLU A 107 -4.23 9.37 3.03
N TYR A 108 -5.02 9.04 2.01
CA TYR A 108 -5.45 7.66 1.74
C TYR A 108 -4.41 6.79 1.03
N ILE A 109 -3.48 7.38 0.27
CA ILE A 109 -2.49 6.61 -0.48
C ILE A 109 -1.14 6.69 0.23
N SER A 110 -0.46 7.84 0.15
CA SER A 110 0.95 7.91 0.55
C SER A 110 1.18 7.68 2.04
N LEU A 111 0.38 8.29 2.92
CA LEU A 111 0.58 8.14 4.37
C LEU A 111 0.20 6.74 4.86
N HIS A 112 -0.89 6.16 4.33
CA HIS A 112 -1.26 4.77 4.65
C HIS A 112 -0.24 3.78 4.12
N ASP A 113 0.25 3.94 2.89
CA ASP A 113 1.32 3.12 2.34
C ASP A 113 2.55 3.13 3.27
N GLU A 114 3.07 4.32 3.62
CA GLU A 114 4.26 4.46 4.48
C GLU A 114 4.05 3.84 5.87
N TYR A 115 2.86 4.01 6.45
CA TYR A 115 2.51 3.37 7.73
C TYR A 115 2.59 1.83 7.62
N HIS A 116 1.99 1.26 6.58
CA HIS A 116 1.93 -0.19 6.41
C HIS A 116 3.22 -0.81 5.88
N ILE A 117 4.07 -0.06 5.18
CA ILE A 117 5.42 -0.51 4.82
C ILE A 117 6.20 -0.89 6.08
N GLY A 118 6.14 -0.06 7.13
CA GLY A 118 6.81 -0.37 8.40
C GLY A 118 6.31 -1.68 9.04
N GLN A 119 4.99 -1.91 9.00
CA GLN A 119 4.40 -3.15 9.51
C GLN A 119 4.79 -4.37 8.68
N LEU A 120 4.75 -4.24 7.34
CA LEU A 120 5.14 -5.31 6.42
C LEU A 120 6.62 -5.66 6.56
N CYS A 121 7.51 -4.70 6.78
CA CYS A 121 8.92 -4.98 7.03
C CYS A 121 9.12 -5.88 8.26
N LEU A 122 8.40 -5.62 9.35
CA LEU A 122 8.48 -6.46 10.55
C LEU A 122 7.92 -7.86 10.32
N LEU A 123 6.77 -7.95 9.65
CA LEU A 123 6.18 -9.24 9.26
C LEU A 123 7.08 -10.03 8.31
N ARG A 124 7.75 -9.34 7.39
CA ARG A 124 8.69 -9.92 6.44
C ARG A 124 9.92 -10.48 7.15
N LEU A 125 10.48 -9.75 8.11
CA LEU A 125 11.59 -10.20 8.95
C LEU A 125 11.20 -11.38 9.85
N GLU A 126 9.95 -11.44 10.33
CA GLU A 126 9.44 -12.59 11.07
C GLU A 126 9.33 -13.83 10.16
N ALA A 127 8.88 -13.66 8.92
CA ALA A 127 8.73 -14.76 7.97
C ALA A 127 10.05 -15.19 7.32
N ASP A 128 11.00 -14.27 7.16
CA ASP A 128 12.32 -14.47 6.55
C ASP A 128 13.36 -13.56 7.23
N PRO A 129 14.03 -14.04 8.31
CA PRO A 129 14.99 -13.24 9.07
C PRO A 129 16.23 -12.79 8.29
N GLU A 130 16.52 -13.42 7.15
CA GLU A 130 17.65 -13.06 6.28
C GLU A 130 17.27 -11.98 5.24
N TRP A 131 15.99 -11.60 5.18
CA TRP A 131 15.52 -10.54 4.29
C TRP A 131 16.13 -9.18 4.67
N LYS A 132 16.56 -8.43 3.66
CA LYS A 132 17.23 -7.15 3.82
C LYS A 132 16.22 -6.01 3.88
N PHE A 133 15.94 -5.51 5.08
CA PHE A 133 14.93 -4.47 5.31
C PHE A 133 15.21 -3.14 4.60
N ASP A 134 16.47 -2.83 4.32
CA ASP A 134 16.89 -1.62 3.61
C ASP A 134 16.68 -1.70 2.09
N SER A 135 16.38 -2.89 1.55
CA SER A 135 16.04 -3.09 0.14
C SER A 135 14.83 -2.28 -0.33
N ILE A 136 13.96 -1.86 0.59
CA ILE A 136 12.82 -0.97 0.29
C ILE A 136 13.26 0.40 -0.26
N TYR A 137 14.53 0.79 -0.08
CA TYR A 137 15.09 2.04 -0.58
C TYR A 137 15.86 1.88 -1.90
N ALA A 138 15.85 0.70 -2.52
CA ALA A 138 16.62 0.43 -3.73
C ALA A 138 16.27 1.34 -4.92
N HIS A 139 15.05 1.88 -5.00
CA HIS A 139 14.64 2.82 -6.05
C HIS A 139 15.21 4.24 -5.89
N LEU A 140 15.86 4.53 -4.76
CA LEU A 140 16.51 5.82 -4.47
C LEU A 140 18.02 5.79 -4.75
N MET A 141 18.59 4.62 -5.04
CA MET A 141 20.02 4.41 -5.33
C MET A 141 20.24 4.28 -6.84
#